data_AF-A0A836P1J5-F1
#
_entry.id   AF-A0A836P1J5-F1
#
_cell.length_a   1.000
_cell.length_b   1.000
_cell.length_c   1.000
_cell.angle_alpha   90.00
_cell.angle_beta   90.00
_cell.angle_gamma   90.00
#
_symmetry.space_group_name_H-M   'P 1'
#
loop_
_entity.id
_entity.type
_entity.pdbx_description
1 polymer ?
#
loop_
_entity_poly.entity_id
_entity_poly.type
_entity_poly.pdbx_seq_one_letter_code
_entity_poly.pdbx_strand_id
1 'polypeptide(L)'
;MGKRTPMHIHHRPSQADGIEAPVPGWLVGGPQPGHQDAKECKVPYPSNLPALSYLDNFCSYSTNEVAINWNAPLVYVSAAIEASTH
;
A
#
# COMPACT_ATOMS: atom_id res chain seq x y z
N MET A 1 -9.46 2.33 -0.50
CA MET A 1 -10.91 2.64 -0.42
C MET A 1 -11.58 1.67 0.54
N GLY A 2 -12.56 2.12 1.32
CA GLY A 2 -13.21 1.31 2.36
C GLY A 2 -13.00 1.90 3.76
N LYS A 3 -13.57 1.27 4.79
CA LYS A 3 -13.55 1.78 6.18
C LYS A 3 -12.16 1.81 6.82
N ARG A 4 -11.24 0.99 6.33
CA ARG A 4 -9.82 0.98 6.71
C ARG A 4 -9.02 0.94 5.42
N THR A 5 -8.23 1.99 5.18
CA THR A 5 -7.45 2.18 3.96
C THR A 5 -6.06 2.65 4.38
N PRO A 6 -5.00 2.38 3.59
CA PRO A 6 -3.68 2.94 3.85
C PRO A 6 -3.74 4.47 3.87
N MET A 7 -3.18 5.09 4.91
CA MET A 7 -3.14 6.54 5.07
C MET A 7 -1.71 7.10 4.99
N HIS A 8 -0.69 6.29 5.28
CA HIS A 8 0.70 6.71 5.32
C HIS A 8 1.53 5.94 4.30
N ILE A 9 1.10 5.97 3.04
CA ILE A 9 1.74 5.23 1.94
C ILE A 9 3.15 5.76 1.64
N HIS A 10 4.07 4.90 1.24
CA HIS A 10 5.38 5.30 0.72
C HIS A 10 5.21 5.85 -0.71
N HIS A 11 4.71 7.08 -0.80
CA HIS A 11 4.49 7.82 -2.05
C HIS A 11 4.90 9.28 -1.84
N ARG A 12 6.00 9.71 -2.47
CA ARG A 12 6.62 11.02 -2.23
C ARG A 12 5.65 12.21 -2.38
N PRO A 13 4.82 12.29 -3.44
CA PRO A 13 3.83 13.36 -3.55
C PRO A 13 2.85 13.40 -2.37
N SER A 14 2.24 12.26 -2.00
CA SER A 14 1.29 12.19 -0.87
C SER A 14 1.92 12.55 0.47
N GLN A 15 3.22 12.33 0.64
CA GLN A 15 3.92 12.68 1.88
C GLN A 15 4.28 14.17 1.95
N ALA A 16 4.43 14.83 0.80
CA ALA A 16 4.99 16.17 0.68
C ALA A 16 3.94 17.26 0.44
N ASP A 17 2.75 16.91 -0.03
CA ASP A 17 1.72 17.88 -0.45
C ASP A 17 0.99 18.59 0.71
N GLY A 18 1.20 18.14 1.96
CA GLY A 18 0.57 18.71 3.15
C GLY A 18 -0.92 18.34 3.30
N ILE A 19 -1.42 17.39 2.52
CA ILE A 19 -2.78 16.88 2.60
C ILE A 19 -2.77 15.63 3.49
N GLU A 20 -3.72 15.57 4.44
CA GLU A 20 -3.81 14.42 5.37
C GLU A 20 -4.09 13.10 4.62
N ALA A 21 -4.96 13.15 3.63
CA ALA A 21 -5.29 12.00 2.81
C ALA A 21 -4.26 11.82 1.68
N PRO A 22 -3.78 10.59 1.42
CA PRO A 22 -2.94 10.35 0.28
C PRO A 22 -3.73 10.51 -1.03
N VAL A 23 -3.00 10.72 -2.13
CA VAL A 23 -3.59 10.64 -3.49
C VAL A 23 -4.43 9.36 -3.62
N PRO A 24 -5.72 9.47 -4.00
CA PRO A 24 -6.62 8.33 -4.01
C PRO A 24 -6.35 7.38 -5.18
N GLY A 25 -6.83 6.13 -5.05
CA GLY A 25 -6.80 5.12 -6.11
C GLY A 25 -5.57 4.22 -6.13
N TRP A 26 -4.61 4.43 -5.23
CA TRP A 26 -3.42 3.59 -5.17
C TRP A 26 -3.67 2.21 -4.57
N LEU A 27 -3.10 1.19 -5.23
CA LEU A 27 -2.78 -0.10 -4.62
C LEU A 27 -1.37 -0.08 -4.04
N VAL A 28 -1.25 -0.42 -2.76
CA VAL A 28 0.03 -0.64 -2.07
C VAL A 28 0.50 -2.08 -2.25
N GLY A 29 1.81 -2.32 -2.08
CA GLY A 29 2.42 -3.66 -2.23
C GLY A 29 1.79 -4.75 -1.35
N GLY A 30 1.42 -4.42 -0.11
CA GLY A 30 0.77 -5.34 0.84
C GLY A 30 1.75 -6.08 1.76
N PRO A 31 1.28 -7.10 2.50
CA PRO A 31 2.10 -7.79 3.49
C PRO A 31 3.39 -8.42 2.93
N GLN A 32 4.51 -8.22 3.63
CA GLN A 32 5.82 -8.76 3.29
C GLN A 32 6.57 -9.20 4.56
N PRO A 33 6.66 -10.53 4.85
CA PRO A 33 7.32 -11.03 6.06
C PRO A 33 8.85 -10.88 6.07
N GLY A 34 9.47 -10.48 4.94
CA GLY A 34 10.91 -10.23 4.86
C GLY A 34 11.38 -8.95 5.56
N HIS A 35 10.48 -8.01 5.86
CA HIS A 35 10.77 -6.73 6.52
C HIS A 35 12.00 -6.01 5.96
N GLN A 36 12.12 -5.93 4.63
CA GLN A 36 13.32 -5.44 3.96
C GLN A 36 13.64 -3.96 4.26
N ASP A 37 12.75 -3.25 4.92
CA ASP A 37 12.91 -1.86 5.38
C ASP A 37 13.19 -1.73 6.89
N ALA A 38 13.26 -2.81 7.68
CA ALA A 38 13.39 -2.72 9.15
C ALA A 38 14.73 -2.09 9.62
N LYS A 39 15.73 -2.02 8.73
CA LYS A 39 16.99 -1.33 9.02
C LYS A 39 16.82 0.19 9.02
N GLU A 40 15.95 0.72 8.18
CA GLU A 40 15.69 2.15 8.02
C GLU A 40 14.41 2.58 8.76
N CYS A 41 13.36 1.76 8.68
CA CYS A 41 12.06 1.96 9.29
C CYS A 41 12.03 1.37 10.70
N LYS A 42 12.08 2.24 11.72
CA LYS A 42 12.14 1.83 13.15
C LYS A 42 10.78 1.58 13.80
N VAL A 43 9.71 1.68 13.02
CA VAL A 43 8.36 1.37 13.49
C VAL A 43 8.19 -0.15 13.48
N PRO A 44 7.78 -0.77 14.59
CA PRO A 44 7.66 -2.22 14.65
C PRO A 44 6.51 -2.73 13.77
N TYR A 45 6.76 -3.83 13.05
CA TYR A 45 5.71 -4.57 12.37
C TYR A 45 4.73 -5.18 13.38
N PRO A 46 3.42 -5.20 13.08
CA PRO A 46 2.42 -5.75 14.00
C PRO A 46 2.49 -7.28 14.13
N SER A 47 3.11 -7.98 13.16
CA SER A 47 3.25 -9.43 13.18
C SER A 47 4.33 -9.91 12.21
N ASN A 48 4.93 -11.07 12.51
CA ASN A 48 5.79 -11.82 11.59
C ASN A 48 4.99 -12.84 10.75
N LEU A 49 3.68 -13.00 11.00
CA LEU A 49 2.84 -13.90 10.22
C LEU A 49 2.64 -13.33 8.81
N PRO A 50 2.78 -14.12 7.73
CA PRO A 50 2.83 -13.59 6.36
C PRO A 50 1.69 -12.63 5.99
N ALA A 51 0.44 -12.98 6.32
CA ALA A 51 -0.72 -12.16 6.01
C ALA A 51 -0.89 -10.92 6.91
N LEU A 52 -0.27 -10.93 8.10
CA LEU A 52 -0.37 -9.84 9.08
C LEU A 52 0.90 -8.96 9.10
N SER A 53 1.85 -9.23 8.22
CA SER A 53 3.13 -8.53 8.12
C SER A 53 3.02 -7.29 7.24
N TYR A 54 2.14 -6.36 7.63
CA TYR A 54 1.88 -5.10 6.92
C TYR A 54 1.96 -3.93 7.89
N LEU A 55 2.61 -2.84 7.47
CA LEU A 55 2.81 -1.64 8.27
C LEU A 55 2.37 -0.40 7.49
N ASP A 56 1.28 0.25 7.93
CA ASP A 56 0.84 1.52 7.35
C ASP A 56 1.69 2.69 7.87
N ASN A 57 2.90 2.82 7.34
CA ASN A 57 3.82 3.90 7.67
C ASN A 57 4.64 4.31 6.44
N PHE A 58 4.93 5.60 6.31
CA PHE A 58 5.68 6.14 5.17
C PHE A 58 7.08 5.50 5.03
N CYS A 59 7.74 5.12 6.14
CA CYS A 59 9.04 4.47 6.05
C CYS A 59 8.99 3.02 5.54
N SER A 60 7.82 2.39 5.49
CA SER A 60 7.68 0.98 5.10
C SER A 60 7.54 0.83 3.59
N TYR A 61 8.64 1.02 2.86
CA TYR A 61 8.63 0.78 1.41
C TYR A 61 8.40 -0.70 1.06
N SER A 62 8.76 -1.64 1.94
CA SER A 62 8.62 -3.07 1.66
C SER A 62 7.18 -3.58 1.73
N THR A 63 6.28 -2.86 2.42
CA THR A 63 4.85 -3.23 2.50
C THR A 63 3.86 -2.17 2.04
N ASN A 64 4.26 -0.90 2.02
CA ASN A 64 3.32 0.23 1.85
C ASN A 64 3.70 1.20 0.71
N GLU A 65 4.66 0.84 -0.15
CA GLU A 65 4.93 1.56 -1.40
C GLU A 65 3.81 1.38 -2.42
N VAL A 66 3.79 2.24 -3.44
CA VAL A 66 2.92 2.16 -4.61
C VAL A 66 3.75 2.02 -5.88
N ALA A 67 3.26 1.27 -6.87
CA ALA A 67 3.98 1.08 -8.12
C ALA A 67 3.03 0.89 -9.31
N ILE A 68 3.48 1.30 -10.50
CA ILE A 68 2.69 1.21 -11.74
C ILE A 68 2.33 -0.23 -12.10
N ASN A 69 3.21 -1.19 -11.83
CA ASN A 69 3.00 -2.61 -12.12
C ASN A 69 2.07 -3.30 -11.12
N TRP A 70 1.74 -2.67 -9.99
CA TRP A 70 0.66 -3.13 -9.10
C TRP A 70 -0.68 -2.51 -9.48
N ASN A 71 -0.69 -1.25 -9.90
CA ASN A 71 -1.93 -0.57 -10.30
C ASN A 71 -2.44 -1.02 -11.67
N ALA A 72 -1.56 -1.35 -12.62
CA ALA A 72 -1.95 -1.87 -13.93
C ALA A 72 -2.84 -3.14 -13.84
N PRO A 73 -2.44 -4.21 -13.10
CA PRO A 73 -3.31 -5.38 -12.93
C PRO A 73 -4.57 -5.08 -12.10
N LEU A 74 -4.52 -4.15 -11.13
CA LEU A 74 -5.73 -3.73 -10.40
C LEU A 74 -6.78 -3.16 -11.36
N VAL A 75 -6.38 -2.26 -12.26
CA VAL A 75 -7.26 -1.66 -13.26
C VAL A 75 -7.82 -2.74 -14.19
N TYR A 76 -6.97 -3.65 -14.69
CA TYR A 76 -7.40 -4.75 -15.56
C TYR A 76 -8.47 -5.63 -14.90
N VAL A 77 -8.21 -6.10 -13.67
CA VAL A 77 -9.15 -6.97 -12.95
C VAL A 77 -10.45 -6.22 -12.61
N SER A 78 -10.35 -4.96 -12.20
CA SER A 78 -11.54 -4.15 -11.88
C SER A 78 -12.44 -3.95 -13.10
N ALA A 79 -11.85 -3.66 -14.26
CA ALA A 79 -12.58 -3.55 -15.52
C ALA A 79 -13.19 -4.90 -15.97
N ALA A 80 -12.45 -6.01 -15.82
CA ALA A 80 -12.97 -7.33 -16.15
C ALA A 80 -14.18 -7.73 -15.28
N ILE A 81 -14.13 -7.39 -13.98
CA ILE A 81 -15.27 -7.60 -13.06
C ILE A 81 -16.45 -6.74 -13.48
N GLU A 82 -16.25 -5.45 -13.72
CA GLU A 82 -17.30 -4.52 -14.14
C GLU A 82 -18.01 -5.02 -15.41
N ALA A 83 -17.25 -5.40 -16.44
CA ALA A 83 -17.78 -5.97 -17.67
C ALA A 83 -18.52 -7.30 -17.48
N SER A 84 -18.22 -8.06 -16.42
CA SER A 84 -18.87 -9.35 -16.11
C SER A 84 -20.11 -9.21 -15.22
N THR A 85 -20.40 -8.00 -14.72
CA THR A 85 -21.55 -7.70 -13.85
C THR A 85 -22.74 -7.09 -14.59
N HIS A 86 -22.70 -7.15 -15.93
CA HIS A 86 -23.78 -6.80 -16.85
C HIS A 86 -24.37 -8.05 -17.52
#